data_AF-A0AB37Q8J5-F1
#
_entry.id   AF-A0AB37Q8J5-F1
#
_cell.length_a   1.000
_cell.length_b   1.000
_cell.length_c   1.000
_cell.angle_alpha   90.00
_cell.angle_beta   90.00
_cell.angle_gamma   90.00
#
_symmetry.space_group_name_H-M   'P 1'
#
loop_
_entity.id
_entity.type
_entity.pdbx_description
1 polymer ?
#
loop_
_entity_poly.entity_id
_entity_poly.type
_entity_poly.pdbx_seq_one_letter_code
_entity_poly.pdbx_strand_id
1 'polypeptide(L)'
;MPTSVRPITYEAVTGPLPIHVELRSGSTLPIWCRLRDTEKEASRRTRPQTKFQIADILRNRELRNADVSIETRYPAVNLRIEAELLMFIAQTGMNLSQAHQLRIDQYHYTSHLDGYQVRSYKKRRQGEVLFEVFSSYKLWFERYIEWRNTWFPDDLEGLLFPLVRLGGRLVLTAPQFTAIARVCADSSVRFVRPRKLRGARINWLLRESQRPDLVAEIAQHTAETLIRVYAEPNPQIAMIEITRFHRQADPVVCSPAPGTCVAPIPESVVDAPNNAPDPDCINAAGCLFCVNHRDIESEDHVWSLSSLRVLKTLELVRYRPACTDRSDEADHPAMLAVERLSAKLRFFQESSEVRRLWVDEALARIAEEDYHPAWDGFIRLAEVTGEAYL
;
A
#
# COMPACT_ATOMS: atom_id res chain seq x y z
N MET A 1 0.64 -3.63 11.56
CA MET A 1 0.84 -4.51 12.73
C MET A 1 -0.47 -4.63 13.50
N PRO A 2 -1.15 -5.78 13.44
CA PRO A 2 -2.06 -6.13 14.54
C PRO A 2 -2.03 -7.64 14.87
N THR A 3 -2.62 -8.03 16.01
CA THR A 3 -3.06 -9.39 16.46
C THR A 3 -2.06 -10.49 16.90
N SER A 4 -1.85 -10.65 18.22
CA SER A 4 -1.43 -11.90 18.92
C SER A 4 -0.08 -11.90 19.66
N VAL A 5 0.05 -11.10 20.72
CA VAL A 5 0.79 -11.56 21.90
C VAL A 5 -0.29 -12.03 22.88
N ARG A 6 -0.17 -13.19 23.54
CA ARG A 6 -1.10 -13.51 24.63
C ARG A 6 -1.00 -12.36 25.64
N PRO A 7 -2.08 -11.61 25.90
CA PRO A 7 -1.99 -10.42 26.73
C PRO A 7 -1.43 -10.81 28.10
N ILE A 8 -0.54 -9.99 28.64
CA ILE A 8 -0.02 -10.14 30.00
C ILE A 8 -1.20 -9.92 30.96
N THR A 9 -2.00 -10.97 31.22
CA THR A 9 -3.22 -10.91 32.02
C THR A 9 -2.91 -10.66 33.49
N TYR A 10 -3.92 -10.26 34.27
CA TYR A 10 -3.78 -10.10 35.72
C TYR A 10 -3.29 -11.41 36.37
N GLU A 11 -3.95 -12.52 36.05
CA GLU A 11 -3.63 -13.88 36.52
C GLU A 11 -2.20 -14.30 36.16
N ALA A 12 -1.73 -14.00 34.94
CA ALA A 12 -0.38 -14.32 34.54
C ALA A 12 0.66 -13.52 35.34
N VAL A 13 0.36 -12.27 35.70
CA VAL A 13 1.30 -11.40 36.46
C VAL A 13 1.35 -11.76 37.94
N THR A 14 0.23 -12.18 38.52
CA THR A 14 0.13 -12.61 39.93
C THR A 14 0.61 -14.05 40.16
N GLY A 15 0.85 -14.81 39.09
CA GLY A 15 1.42 -16.16 39.13
C GLY A 15 2.88 -16.23 39.62
N PRO A 16 3.46 -17.46 39.67
CA PRO A 16 4.84 -17.67 40.09
C PRO A 16 5.85 -17.02 39.12
N LEU A 17 6.98 -16.53 39.64
CA LEU A 17 8.06 -16.01 38.81
C LEU A 17 8.97 -17.15 38.32
N PRO A 18 9.48 -17.08 37.08
CA PRO A 18 9.28 -15.99 36.12
C PRO A 18 7.92 -16.06 35.41
N ILE A 19 7.38 -14.90 35.06
CA ILE A 19 6.17 -14.79 34.22
C ILE A 19 6.59 -15.09 32.78
N HIS A 20 6.00 -16.11 32.18
CA HIS A 20 6.30 -16.54 30.82
C HIS A 20 5.32 -15.86 29.85
N VAL A 21 5.84 -15.02 28.95
CA VAL A 21 5.05 -14.36 27.91
C VAL A 21 5.33 -15.02 26.56
N GLU A 22 4.28 -15.59 25.95
CA GLU A 22 4.37 -16.17 24.62
C GLU A 22 4.37 -15.09 23.54
N LEU A 23 5.42 -15.05 22.73
CA LEU A 23 5.55 -14.17 21.57
C LEU A 23 5.05 -14.88 20.30
N ARG A 24 4.69 -14.10 19.26
CA ARG A 24 4.26 -14.66 17.96
C ARG A 24 5.26 -15.57 17.29
N SER A 25 6.54 -15.32 17.54
CA SER A 25 7.62 -16.14 16.97
C SER A 25 7.66 -17.55 17.56
N GLY A 26 6.75 -17.89 18.49
CA GLY A 26 6.75 -19.15 19.24
C GLY A 26 7.77 -19.16 20.39
N SER A 27 8.52 -18.06 20.56
CA SER A 27 9.46 -17.90 21.67
C SER A 27 8.77 -17.44 22.95
N THR A 28 9.31 -17.86 24.08
CA THR A 28 8.82 -17.48 25.40
C THR A 28 9.77 -16.48 26.04
N LEU A 29 9.23 -15.36 26.51
CA LEU A 29 9.97 -14.33 27.22
C LEU A 29 9.75 -14.47 28.74
N PRO A 30 10.79 -14.80 29.53
CA PRO A 30 10.67 -14.84 30.97
C PRO A 30 10.84 -13.45 31.60
N ILE A 31 9.84 -13.00 32.36
CA ILE A 31 9.87 -11.75 33.12
C ILE A 31 10.07 -12.07 34.60
N TRP A 32 11.21 -11.65 35.15
CA TRP A 32 11.64 -12.01 36.50
C TRP A 32 11.28 -10.97 37.59
N CYS A 33 10.62 -9.86 37.26
CA CYS A 33 10.16 -8.86 38.24
C CYS A 33 11.22 -8.42 39.27
N ARG A 34 12.43 -8.07 38.78
CA ARG A 34 13.67 -7.74 39.53
C ARG A 34 14.43 -8.91 40.15
N LEU A 35 13.89 -10.14 40.12
CA LEU A 35 14.71 -11.31 40.36
C LEU A 35 15.70 -11.47 39.21
N ARG A 36 16.85 -12.06 39.52
CA ARG A 36 17.84 -12.43 38.51
C ARG A 36 17.58 -13.85 38.05
N ASP A 37 17.77 -14.05 36.76
CA ASP A 37 17.72 -15.35 36.10
C ASP A 37 18.79 -16.29 36.70
N THR A 38 18.36 -17.47 37.17
CA THR A 38 19.24 -18.46 37.81
C THR A 38 20.34 -18.95 36.90
N GLU A 39 20.01 -19.21 35.64
CA GLU A 39 20.93 -19.84 34.69
C GLU A 39 21.98 -18.83 34.22
N LYS A 40 21.53 -17.59 33.97
CA LYS A 40 22.44 -16.47 33.66
C LYS A 40 23.32 -16.09 34.85
N GLU A 41 22.82 -16.21 36.08
CA GLU A 41 23.66 -16.01 37.26
C GLU A 41 24.67 -17.16 37.44
N ALA A 42 24.22 -18.41 37.31
CA ALA A 42 25.08 -19.57 37.48
C ALA A 42 26.25 -19.56 36.48
N SER A 43 25.97 -19.24 35.22
CA SER A 43 26.98 -19.14 34.15
C SER A 43 27.98 -17.98 34.32
N ARG A 44 27.61 -16.90 35.03
CA ARG A 44 28.49 -15.74 35.28
C ARG A 44 29.33 -15.88 36.55
N ARG A 45 29.11 -16.91 37.36
CA ARG A 45 29.80 -17.08 38.65
C ARG A 45 31.19 -17.70 38.44
N THR A 46 32.19 -17.01 38.97
CA THR A 46 33.59 -17.49 39.04
C THR A 46 33.94 -18.16 40.36
N ARG A 47 33.05 -18.11 41.37
CA ARG A 47 33.27 -18.70 42.70
C ARG A 47 32.03 -19.47 43.20
N PRO A 48 32.21 -20.60 43.91
CA PRO A 48 31.10 -21.35 44.49
C PRO A 48 30.44 -20.60 45.65
N GLN A 49 29.12 -20.76 45.79
CA GLN A 49 28.34 -20.16 46.88
C GLN A 49 28.36 -21.03 48.13
N THR A 50 28.27 -20.39 49.30
CA THR A 50 28.08 -21.11 50.56
C THR A 50 26.63 -21.59 50.71
N LYS A 51 26.41 -22.66 51.49
CA LYS A 51 25.06 -23.19 51.78
C LYS A 51 24.12 -22.10 52.34
N PHE A 52 24.64 -21.18 53.14
CA PHE A 52 23.89 -20.06 53.70
C PHE A 52 23.42 -19.07 52.62
N GLN A 53 24.29 -18.73 51.66
CA GLN A 53 23.93 -17.85 50.54
C GLN A 53 22.86 -18.47 49.65
N ILE A 54 22.93 -19.78 49.41
CA ILE A 54 21.92 -20.50 48.63
C ILE A 54 20.57 -20.48 49.34
N ALA A 55 20.54 -20.77 50.65
CA ALA A 55 19.32 -20.74 51.45
C ALA A 55 18.68 -19.34 51.50
N ASP A 56 19.48 -18.28 51.64
CA ASP A 56 18.99 -16.90 51.64
C ASP A 56 18.41 -16.48 50.28
N ILE A 57 19.04 -16.88 49.18
CA ILE A 57 18.51 -16.65 47.82
C ILE A 57 17.17 -17.35 47.62
N LEU A 58 17.03 -18.61 48.04
CA LEU A 58 15.78 -19.37 47.93
C LEU A 58 14.67 -18.72 48.77
N ARG A 59 14.96 -18.35 50.03
CA ARG A 59 14.02 -17.66 50.92
C ARG A 59 13.55 -16.33 50.33
N ASN A 60 14.47 -15.51 49.82
CA ASN A 60 14.14 -14.23 49.18
C ASN A 60 13.26 -14.41 47.95
N ARG A 61 13.42 -15.51 47.21
CA ARG A 61 12.58 -15.84 46.05
C ARG A 61 11.19 -16.31 46.44
N GLU A 62 11.06 -17.14 47.46
CA GLU A 62 9.76 -17.55 48.00
C GLU A 62 8.97 -16.34 48.49
N LEU A 63 9.60 -15.44 49.25
CA LEU A 63 8.99 -14.18 49.68
C LEU A 63 8.54 -13.34 48.48
N ARG A 64 9.37 -13.23 47.44
CA ARG A 64 9.05 -12.45 46.25
C ARG A 64 7.98 -13.09 45.37
N ASN A 65 7.88 -14.42 45.36
CA ASN A 65 6.82 -15.16 44.68
C ASN A 65 5.48 -14.99 45.39
N ALA A 66 5.48 -15.00 46.73
CA ALA A 66 4.29 -14.78 47.54
C ALA A 66 3.78 -13.34 47.46
N ASP A 67 4.68 -12.36 47.26
CA ASP A 67 4.31 -10.96 47.13
C ASP A 67 3.76 -10.64 45.72
N VAL A 68 2.45 -10.48 45.65
CA VAL A 68 1.70 -10.13 44.43
C VAL A 68 1.41 -8.63 44.31
N SER A 69 1.99 -7.80 45.19
CA SER A 69 1.75 -6.36 45.17
C SER A 69 2.28 -5.69 43.89
N ILE A 70 1.72 -4.53 43.56
CA ILE A 70 2.17 -3.76 42.41
C ILE A 70 3.64 -3.37 42.53
N GLU A 71 4.15 -3.10 43.75
CA GLU A 71 5.55 -2.77 43.99
C GLU A 71 6.52 -3.87 43.57
N THR A 72 6.06 -5.12 43.58
CA THR A 72 6.88 -6.26 43.17
C THR A 72 6.73 -6.58 41.69
N ARG A 73 5.49 -6.54 41.21
CA ARG A 73 5.10 -6.93 39.86
C ARG A 73 5.19 -5.81 38.83
N TYR A 74 5.54 -4.60 39.25
CA TYR A 74 5.59 -3.44 38.38
C TYR A 74 6.42 -3.60 37.08
N PRO A 75 7.50 -4.41 37.00
CA PRO A 75 8.22 -4.55 35.72
C PRO A 75 7.35 -5.21 34.64
N ALA A 76 6.50 -6.17 35.01
CA ALA A 76 5.56 -6.80 34.09
C ALA A 76 4.38 -5.87 33.76
N VAL A 77 3.84 -5.19 34.78
CA VAL A 77 2.76 -4.20 34.63
C VAL A 77 3.19 -3.05 33.71
N ASN A 78 4.35 -2.44 33.96
CA ASN A 78 4.90 -1.37 33.12
C ASN A 78 5.19 -1.85 31.70
N LEU A 79 5.65 -3.09 31.51
CA LEU A 79 5.87 -3.63 30.17
C LEU A 79 4.58 -3.67 29.37
N ARG A 80 3.47 -4.12 29.98
CA ARG A 80 2.15 -4.08 29.35
C ARG A 80 1.71 -2.65 29.07
N ILE A 81 1.81 -1.74 30.04
CA ILE A 81 1.40 -0.33 29.86
C ILE A 81 2.20 0.36 28.75
N GLU A 82 3.52 0.16 28.71
CA GLU A 82 4.37 0.67 27.64
C GLU A 82 3.96 0.12 26.26
N ALA A 83 3.56 -1.15 26.18
CA ALA A 83 3.16 -1.78 24.92
C ALA A 83 1.81 -1.24 24.44
N GLU A 84 0.86 -1.09 25.36
CA GLU A 84 -0.47 -0.53 25.10
C GLU A 84 -0.37 0.95 24.70
N LEU A 85 0.54 1.71 25.31
CA LEU A 85 0.83 3.09 24.90
C LEU A 85 1.38 3.17 23.46
N LEU A 86 2.28 2.26 23.07
CA LEU A 86 2.78 2.20 21.69
C LEU A 86 1.68 1.83 20.70
N MET A 87 0.83 0.87 21.06
CA MET A 87 -0.33 0.48 20.26
C MET A 87 -1.30 1.64 20.10
N PHE A 88 -1.62 2.34 21.19
CA PHE A 88 -2.48 3.51 21.20
C PHE A 88 -1.95 4.61 20.28
N ILE A 89 -0.65 4.93 20.37
CA ILE A 89 -0.01 5.91 19.48
C ILE A 89 -0.05 5.45 18.01
N ALA A 90 0.17 4.16 17.77
CA ALA A 90 0.14 3.61 16.42
C ALA A 90 -1.26 3.68 15.79
N GLN A 91 -2.33 3.57 16.58
CA GLN A 91 -3.72 3.61 16.10
C GLN A 91 -4.27 5.03 15.98
N THR A 92 -4.03 5.87 16.99
CA THR A 92 -4.59 7.23 17.08
C THR A 92 -3.72 8.27 16.37
N GLY A 93 -2.43 8.00 16.20
CA GLY A 93 -1.47 8.98 15.69
C GLY A 93 -1.16 10.11 16.69
N MET A 94 -1.50 9.97 17.97
CA MET A 94 -1.19 11.00 18.98
C MET A 94 0.32 11.10 19.26
N ASN A 95 0.80 12.30 19.61
CA ASN A 95 2.18 12.46 20.09
C ASN A 95 2.38 11.79 21.46
N LEU A 96 3.54 11.18 21.69
CA LEU A 96 3.93 10.61 22.98
C LEU A 96 3.77 11.61 24.13
N SER A 97 4.16 12.87 23.92
CA SER A 97 4.07 13.91 24.96
C SER A 97 2.63 14.19 25.39
N GLN A 98 1.66 13.96 24.52
CA GLN A 98 0.23 14.08 24.84
C GLN A 98 -0.31 12.76 25.39
N ALA A 99 0.01 11.64 24.73
CA ALA A 99 -0.54 10.33 25.05
C ALA A 99 -0.21 9.85 26.48
N HIS A 100 1.00 10.12 26.98
CA HIS A 100 1.38 9.72 28.34
C HIS A 100 0.72 10.56 29.47
N GLN A 101 0.12 11.70 29.14
CA GLN A 101 -0.54 12.61 30.09
C GLN A 101 -2.06 12.51 30.02
N LEU A 102 -2.60 11.62 29.17
CA LEU A 102 -4.03 11.42 29.05
C LEU A 102 -4.60 10.88 30.36
N ARG A 103 -5.78 11.39 30.73
CA ARG A 103 -6.49 11.01 31.95
C ARG A 103 -7.84 10.38 31.63
N ILE A 104 -8.21 9.33 32.37
CA ILE A 104 -9.42 8.51 32.17
C ILE A 104 -10.73 9.32 32.30
N ASP A 105 -10.71 10.43 33.06
CA ASP A 105 -11.84 11.34 33.23
C ASP A 105 -12.13 12.22 32.01
N GLN A 106 -11.16 12.37 31.09
CA GLN A 106 -11.32 13.13 29.85
C GLN A 106 -12.00 12.33 28.73
N TYR A 107 -12.52 11.13 29.03
CA TYR A 107 -13.09 10.21 28.06
C TYR A 107 -14.61 10.27 28.07
N HIS A 108 -15.21 10.80 27.01
CA HIS A 108 -16.64 10.69 26.74
C HIS A 108 -16.82 10.05 25.36
N TYR A 109 -17.49 8.90 25.33
CA TYR A 109 -17.78 8.18 24.08
C TYR A 109 -18.88 8.92 23.32
N THR A 110 -18.58 9.38 22.11
CA THR A 110 -19.61 9.77 21.14
C THR A 110 -19.55 8.80 19.97
N SER A 111 -20.65 8.09 19.70
CA SER A 111 -20.74 7.18 18.55
C SER A 111 -20.73 7.96 17.25
N HIS A 112 -19.77 7.67 16.37
CA HIS A 112 -19.75 8.11 14.97
C HIS A 112 -19.81 6.89 14.06
N LEU A 113 -20.28 7.07 12.81
CA LEU A 113 -20.68 6.03 11.87
C LEU A 113 -19.68 4.87 11.66
N ASP A 114 -18.37 5.06 11.90
CA ASP A 114 -17.33 4.02 11.78
C ASP A 114 -16.25 4.03 12.91
N GLY A 115 -16.53 4.71 14.03
CA GLY A 115 -15.56 4.84 15.12
C GLY A 115 -16.02 5.68 16.30
N TYR A 116 -15.14 5.88 17.29
CA TYR A 116 -15.39 6.70 18.47
C TYR A 116 -14.56 7.97 18.44
N GLN A 117 -15.21 9.11 18.62
CA GLN A 117 -14.52 10.37 18.90
C GLN A 117 -14.39 10.51 20.42
N VAL A 118 -13.15 10.58 20.91
CA VAL A 118 -12.88 10.99 22.30
C VAL A 118 -12.73 12.50 22.29
N ARG A 119 -13.65 13.21 22.95
CA ARG A 119 -13.63 14.67 23.04
C ARG A 119 -13.11 15.13 24.39
N SER A 120 -12.27 16.16 24.40
CA SER A 120 -11.92 16.89 25.62
C SER A 120 -12.43 18.32 25.54
N TYR A 121 -13.06 18.75 26.63
CA TYR A 121 -13.63 20.07 26.74
C TYR A 121 -12.56 21.08 27.18
N LYS A 122 -12.03 21.87 26.24
CA LYS A 122 -11.20 23.04 26.57
C LYS A 122 -12.06 24.30 26.61
N LYS A 123 -12.00 25.07 27.70
CA LYS A 123 -12.78 26.31 27.94
C LYS A 123 -12.64 27.43 26.89
N ARG A 124 -11.78 27.30 25.88
CA ARG A 124 -11.55 28.34 24.84
C ARG A 124 -12.09 27.97 23.45
N ARG A 125 -12.48 26.71 23.21
CA ARG A 125 -13.12 26.23 21.97
C ARG A 125 -14.06 25.09 22.34
N GLN A 126 -15.35 25.23 22.05
CA GLN A 126 -16.37 24.21 22.33
C GLN A 126 -15.93 22.83 21.79
N GLY A 127 -15.44 21.95 22.68
CA GLY A 127 -15.09 20.54 22.44
C GLY A 127 -14.05 20.28 21.35
N GLU A 128 -12.77 20.13 21.70
CA GLU A 128 -11.77 19.58 20.77
C GLU A 128 -11.92 18.05 20.72
N VAL A 129 -12.06 17.48 19.51
CA VAL A 129 -11.90 16.04 19.29
C VAL A 129 -10.42 15.71 19.51
N LEU A 130 -10.12 14.91 20.54
CA LEU A 130 -8.74 14.54 20.89
C LEU A 130 -8.18 13.51 19.91
N PHE A 131 -8.97 12.50 19.53
CA PHE A 131 -8.60 11.46 18.55
C PHE A 131 -9.81 10.60 18.19
N GLU A 132 -9.68 9.91 17.06
CA GLU A 132 -10.63 8.88 16.60
C GLU A 132 -10.07 7.48 16.82
N VAL A 133 -10.89 6.58 17.36
CA VAL A 133 -10.57 5.17 17.53
C VAL A 133 -11.43 4.32 16.59
N PHE A 134 -10.77 3.52 15.76
CA PHE A 134 -11.43 2.54 14.90
C PHE A 134 -12.09 1.42 15.72
N SER A 135 -13.23 0.92 15.23
CA SER A 135 -14.02 -0.15 15.86
C SER A 135 -13.21 -1.40 16.21
N SER A 136 -12.24 -1.78 15.38
CA SER A 136 -11.37 -2.95 15.58
C SER A 136 -10.40 -2.81 16.75
N TYR A 137 -9.93 -1.59 17.06
CA TYR A 137 -9.05 -1.33 18.20
C TYR A 137 -9.85 -1.18 19.51
N LYS A 138 -11.13 -0.85 19.44
CA LYS A 138 -12.00 -0.63 20.60
C LYS A 138 -11.98 -1.79 21.59
N LEU A 139 -12.22 -3.01 21.11
CA LEU A 139 -12.28 -4.20 21.96
C LEU A 139 -10.95 -4.42 22.71
N TRP A 140 -9.83 -4.14 22.07
CA TRP A 140 -8.51 -4.23 22.71
C TRP A 140 -8.32 -3.17 23.78
N PHE A 141 -8.74 -1.94 23.46
CA PHE A 141 -8.63 -0.81 24.38
C PHE A 141 -9.51 -1.00 25.64
N GLU A 142 -10.74 -1.49 25.49
CA GLU A 142 -11.62 -1.79 26.63
C GLU A 142 -11.02 -2.86 27.56
N ARG A 143 -10.43 -3.93 26.99
CA ARG A 143 -9.72 -4.96 27.78
C ARG A 143 -8.50 -4.41 28.52
N TYR A 144 -7.85 -3.39 27.95
CA TYR A 144 -6.78 -2.68 28.64
C TYR A 144 -7.32 -1.87 29.82
N ILE A 145 -8.41 -1.11 29.63
CA ILE A 145 -9.03 -0.31 30.70
C ILE A 145 -9.46 -1.20 31.87
N GLU A 146 -10.13 -2.31 31.58
CA GLU A 146 -10.55 -3.28 32.60
C GLU A 146 -9.35 -3.81 33.39
N TRP A 147 -8.32 -4.28 32.70
CA TRP A 147 -7.09 -4.73 33.34
C TRP A 147 -6.38 -3.63 34.14
N ARG A 148 -6.33 -2.41 33.62
CA ARG A 148 -5.73 -1.26 34.31
C ARG A 148 -6.48 -0.95 35.60
N ASN A 149 -7.81 -1.02 35.60
CA ASN A 149 -8.62 -0.79 36.80
C ASN A 149 -8.40 -1.86 37.87
N THR A 150 -8.03 -3.10 37.50
CA THR A 150 -7.67 -4.13 38.49
C THR A 150 -6.38 -3.80 39.26
N TRP A 151 -5.41 -3.15 38.61
CA TRP A 151 -4.13 -2.78 39.24
C TRP A 151 -4.14 -1.39 39.90
N PHE A 152 -5.01 -0.51 39.45
CA PHE A 152 -5.07 0.90 39.87
C PHE A 152 -6.51 1.35 40.21
N PRO A 153 -7.15 0.73 41.23
CA PRO A 153 -8.52 1.06 41.61
C PRO A 153 -8.66 2.49 42.16
N ASP A 154 -7.68 2.96 42.94
CA ASP A 154 -7.69 4.26 43.64
C ASP A 154 -6.70 5.28 43.04
N ASP A 155 -6.54 5.30 41.71
CA ASP A 155 -5.59 6.21 41.07
C ASP A 155 -6.04 7.68 41.17
N LEU A 156 -5.47 8.40 42.14
CA LEU A 156 -5.71 9.82 42.39
C LEU A 156 -5.35 10.71 41.18
N GLU A 157 -4.42 10.29 40.34
CA GLU A 157 -3.99 11.05 39.15
C GLU A 157 -4.87 10.78 37.94
N GLY A 158 -5.59 9.66 37.94
CA GLY A 158 -6.53 9.25 36.90
C GLY A 158 -5.87 9.05 35.54
N LEU A 159 -4.60 8.65 35.47
CA LEU A 159 -3.89 8.52 34.19
C LEU A 159 -4.37 7.29 33.41
N LEU A 160 -4.43 7.44 32.09
CA LEU A 160 -4.73 6.34 31.18
C LEU A 160 -3.59 5.31 31.14
N PHE A 161 -2.34 5.78 31.16
CA PHE A 161 -1.15 4.93 31.11
C PHE A 161 -0.28 5.12 32.36
N PRO A 162 -0.72 4.64 33.54
CA PRO A 162 -0.04 4.88 34.80
C PRO A 162 1.23 4.02 34.93
N LEU A 163 2.41 4.62 34.77
CA LEU A 163 3.68 3.90 34.96
C LEU A 163 4.14 3.94 36.41
N VAL A 164 4.39 2.78 36.99
CA VAL A 164 4.89 2.65 38.35
C VAL A 164 6.38 2.96 38.39
N ARG A 165 6.80 3.93 39.20
CA ARG A 165 8.20 4.35 39.34
C ARG A 165 8.61 4.31 40.82
N LEU A 166 9.55 3.42 41.16
CA LEU A 166 10.13 3.38 42.49
C LEU A 166 11.13 4.54 42.66
N GLY A 167 10.91 5.40 43.66
CA GLY A 167 11.81 6.52 43.99
C GLY A 167 11.38 7.92 43.52
N GLY A 168 10.09 8.15 43.24
CA GLY A 168 9.54 9.52 43.22
C GLY A 168 9.96 10.43 42.07
N ARG A 169 10.32 9.91 40.89
CA ARG A 169 10.49 10.77 39.71
C ARG A 169 9.14 11.20 39.13
N LEU A 170 8.99 12.51 38.96
CA LEU A 170 7.84 13.23 38.40
C LEU A 170 7.14 12.45 37.27
N VAL A 171 5.84 12.23 37.48
CA VAL A 171 4.86 11.64 36.57
C VAL A 171 4.83 12.28 35.17
N LEU A 172 5.33 13.53 35.07
CA LEU A 172 5.37 14.32 33.84
C LEU A 172 6.44 13.89 32.82
N THR A 173 7.30 12.92 33.14
CA THR A 173 8.35 12.48 32.20
C THR A 173 7.86 11.32 31.34
N ALA A 174 7.89 11.51 30.01
CA ALA A 174 7.54 10.47 29.05
C ALA A 174 8.38 9.18 29.22
N PRO A 175 7.79 8.00 28.98
CA PRO A 175 8.53 6.74 29.02
C PRO A 175 9.63 6.67 27.96
N GLN A 176 10.74 6.03 28.32
CA GLN A 176 11.86 5.77 27.41
C GLN A 176 11.75 4.42 26.70
N PHE A 177 10.79 3.57 27.07
CA PHE A 177 10.54 2.24 26.48
C PHE A 177 11.74 1.30 26.57
N THR A 178 12.57 1.44 27.61
CA THR A 178 13.81 0.66 27.75
C THR A 178 13.52 -0.84 27.93
N ALA A 179 12.42 -1.19 28.60
CA ALA A 179 12.01 -2.58 28.77
C ALA A 179 11.60 -3.19 27.43
N ILE A 180 10.74 -2.52 26.67
CA ILE A 180 10.33 -2.97 25.33
C ILE A 180 11.52 -3.05 24.37
N ALA A 181 12.41 -2.06 24.38
CA ALA A 181 13.58 -2.07 23.50
C ALA A 181 14.49 -3.29 23.77
N ARG A 182 14.66 -3.68 25.04
CA ARG A 182 15.39 -4.90 25.42
C ARG A 182 14.68 -6.15 24.94
N VAL A 183 13.38 -6.25 25.19
CA VAL A 183 12.57 -7.40 24.75
C VAL A 183 12.63 -7.56 23.22
N CYS A 184 12.51 -6.47 22.48
CA CYS A 184 12.67 -6.46 21.04
C CYS A 184 14.06 -6.95 20.62
N ALA A 185 15.13 -6.46 21.26
CA ALA A 185 16.49 -6.90 20.97
C ALA A 185 16.70 -8.39 21.25
N ASP A 186 16.25 -8.88 22.41
CA ASP A 186 16.35 -10.30 22.80
C ASP A 186 15.57 -11.21 21.84
N SER A 187 14.49 -10.70 21.23
CA SER A 187 13.64 -11.43 20.28
C SER A 187 14.07 -11.24 18.82
N SER A 188 15.21 -10.58 18.55
CA SER A 188 15.66 -10.20 17.20
C SER A 188 14.65 -9.36 16.40
N VAL A 189 13.77 -8.63 17.09
CA VAL A 189 12.79 -7.73 16.50
C VAL A 189 13.32 -6.29 16.56
N ARG A 190 13.25 -5.57 15.45
CA ARG A 190 13.62 -4.15 15.44
C ARG A 190 12.61 -3.33 16.25
N PHE A 191 13.08 -2.68 17.31
CA PHE A 191 12.26 -1.72 18.05
C PHE A 191 11.94 -0.48 17.20
N VAL A 192 10.65 -0.12 17.13
CA VAL A 192 10.18 1.06 16.41
C VAL A 192 9.73 2.12 17.41
N ARG A 193 10.36 3.30 17.37
CA ARG A 193 10.03 4.42 18.27
C ARG A 193 8.67 5.04 17.94
N PRO A 194 7.99 5.68 18.91
CA PRO A 194 6.67 6.32 18.71
C PRO A 194 6.59 7.26 17.49
N ARG A 195 7.60 8.11 17.28
CA ARG A 195 7.66 9.02 16.12
C ARG A 195 7.59 8.27 14.79
N LYS A 196 8.28 7.14 14.69
CA LYS A 196 8.33 6.32 13.47
C LYS A 196 7.04 5.52 13.28
N LEU A 197 6.42 5.04 14.36
CA LEU A 197 5.09 4.40 14.30
C LEU A 197 4.03 5.37 13.74
N ARG A 198 4.02 6.60 14.24
CA ARG A 198 3.11 7.65 13.76
C ARG A 198 3.36 8.02 12.31
N GLY A 199 4.63 8.19 11.93
CA GLY A 199 5.01 8.44 10.54
C GLY A 199 4.61 7.31 9.59
N ALA A 200 4.74 6.05 10.03
CA ALA A 200 4.33 4.89 9.25
C ALA A 200 2.82 4.86 8.99
N ARG A 201 1.98 5.17 10.00
CA ARG A 201 0.53 5.29 9.82
C ARG A 201 0.17 6.40 8.82
N ILE A 202 0.75 7.59 8.99
CA ILE A 202 0.46 8.74 8.10
C ILE A 202 0.85 8.41 6.66
N ASN A 203 2.03 7.82 6.45
CA ASN A 203 2.47 7.41 5.11
C ASN A 203 1.61 6.29 4.53
N TRP A 204 1.16 5.33 5.33
CA TRP A 204 0.24 4.29 4.87
C TRP A 204 -1.09 4.88 4.40
N LEU A 205 -1.70 5.78 5.20
CA LEU A 205 -2.93 6.49 4.81
C LEU A 205 -2.75 7.36 3.57
N LEU A 206 -1.61 8.03 3.43
CA LEU A 206 -1.29 8.83 2.26
C LEU A 206 -1.18 7.98 0.99
N ARG A 207 -0.57 6.80 1.10
CA ARG A 207 -0.42 5.86 -0.02
C ARG A 207 -1.76 5.28 -0.46
N GLU A 208 -2.62 4.93 0.48
CA GLU A 208 -3.92 4.33 0.20
C GLU A 208 -4.92 5.35 -0.35
N SER A 209 -5.01 6.52 0.28
CA SER A 209 -6.03 7.52 -0.08
C SER A 209 -5.62 8.41 -1.25
N GLN A 210 -4.32 8.60 -1.50
CA GLN A 210 -3.76 9.60 -2.43
C GLN A 210 -4.34 11.03 -2.23
N ARG A 211 -4.87 11.34 -1.04
CA ARG A 211 -5.52 12.63 -0.73
C ARG A 211 -4.84 13.28 0.48
N PRO A 212 -3.86 14.17 0.27
CA PRO A 212 -3.12 14.81 1.36
C PRO A 212 -4.01 15.56 2.35
N ASP A 213 -5.06 16.24 1.88
CA ASP A 213 -5.95 17.06 2.73
C ASP A 213 -6.73 16.21 3.74
N LEU A 214 -7.28 15.08 3.29
CA LEU A 214 -8.01 14.14 4.14
C LEU A 214 -7.08 13.53 5.21
N VAL A 215 -5.87 13.14 4.81
CA VAL A 215 -4.90 12.57 5.75
C VAL A 215 -4.40 13.63 6.73
N ALA A 216 -4.29 14.89 6.30
CA ALA A 216 -3.92 16.01 7.16
C ALA A 216 -4.99 16.27 8.23
N GLU A 217 -6.27 16.23 7.84
CA GLU A 217 -7.41 16.33 8.75
C GLU A 217 -7.39 15.20 9.79
N ILE A 218 -7.27 13.94 9.35
CA ILE A 218 -7.19 12.76 10.22
C ILE A 218 -5.98 12.84 11.17
N ALA A 219 -4.85 13.38 10.69
CA ALA A 219 -3.63 13.50 11.46
C ALA A 219 -3.59 14.78 12.33
N GLN A 220 -4.61 15.64 12.25
CA GLN A 220 -4.68 16.95 12.92
C GLN A 220 -3.48 17.87 12.62
N HIS A 221 -2.97 17.84 11.39
CA HIS A 221 -1.91 18.74 10.89
C HIS A 221 -2.41 19.54 9.69
N THR A 222 -1.69 20.59 9.30
CA THR A 222 -1.90 21.21 7.99
C THR A 222 -1.35 20.32 6.88
N ALA A 223 -1.94 20.38 5.68
CA ALA A 223 -1.46 19.63 4.51
C ALA A 223 0.02 19.94 4.19
N GLU A 224 0.43 21.20 4.34
CA GLU A 224 1.82 21.62 4.18
C GLU A 224 2.76 20.89 5.15
N THR A 225 2.39 20.82 6.44
CA THR A 225 3.20 20.11 7.45
C THR A 225 3.22 18.61 7.19
N LEU A 226 2.13 18.04 6.71
CA LEU A 226 2.06 16.63 6.31
C LEU A 226 3.08 16.32 5.22
N ILE A 227 3.08 17.11 4.14
CA ILE A 227 3.99 16.93 3.01
C ILE A 227 5.44 17.16 3.43
N ARG A 228 5.73 18.24 4.19
CA ARG A 228 7.11 18.58 4.55
C ARG A 228 7.74 17.62 5.56
N VAL A 229 6.98 17.13 6.53
CA VAL A 229 7.52 16.45 7.72
C VAL A 229 7.29 14.94 7.70
N TYR A 230 6.22 14.48 7.05
CA TYR A 230 5.82 13.07 7.11
C TYR A 230 5.87 12.36 5.77
N ALA A 231 5.59 13.03 4.65
CA ALA A 231 5.56 12.36 3.35
C ALA A 231 6.94 11.79 3.01
N GLU A 232 7.03 10.47 3.00
CA GLU A 232 8.21 9.75 2.55
C GLU A 232 8.04 9.38 1.07
N PRO A 233 9.05 9.62 0.22
CA PRO A 233 9.01 9.26 -1.19
C PRO A 233 8.70 7.77 -1.38
N ASN A 234 7.80 7.46 -2.31
CA ASN A 234 7.54 6.09 -2.74
C ASN A 234 7.69 6.02 -4.27
N PRO A 235 8.65 5.22 -4.80
CA PRO A 235 8.87 5.09 -6.24
C PRO A 235 7.62 4.66 -7.02
N GLN A 236 6.78 3.80 -6.45
CA GLN A 236 5.56 3.33 -7.12
C GLN A 236 4.53 4.46 -7.28
N ILE A 237 4.38 5.29 -6.25
CA ILE A 237 3.47 6.44 -6.30
C ILE A 237 4.01 7.49 -7.25
N ALA A 238 5.31 7.79 -7.18
CA ALA A 238 5.95 8.72 -8.10
C ALA A 238 5.75 8.27 -9.56
N MET A 239 5.91 6.97 -9.86
CA MET A 239 5.65 6.43 -11.20
C MET A 239 4.20 6.64 -11.64
N ILE A 240 3.22 6.41 -10.76
CA ILE A 240 1.80 6.64 -11.05
C ILE A 240 1.53 8.13 -11.28
N GLU A 241 2.05 9.01 -10.44
CA GLU A 241 1.87 10.46 -10.54
C GLU A 241 2.50 11.02 -11.82
N ILE A 242 3.73 10.61 -12.14
CA ILE A 242 4.43 10.97 -13.39
C ILE A 242 3.62 10.46 -14.59
N THR A 243 3.16 9.22 -14.57
CA THR A 243 2.33 8.65 -15.65
C THR A 243 1.03 9.42 -15.82
N ARG A 244 0.35 9.77 -14.72
CA ARG A 244 -0.90 10.55 -14.75
C ARG A 244 -0.67 11.95 -15.30
N PHE A 245 0.41 12.60 -14.86
CA PHE A 245 0.81 13.91 -15.37
C PHE A 245 1.07 13.85 -16.87
N HIS A 246 1.89 12.91 -17.34
CA HIS A 246 2.15 12.76 -18.77
C HIS A 246 0.87 12.43 -19.54
N ARG A 247 0.00 11.54 -19.06
CA ARG A 247 -1.30 11.29 -19.73
C ARG A 247 -2.18 12.53 -19.86
N GLN A 248 -2.08 13.48 -18.93
CA GLN A 248 -2.85 14.72 -18.97
C GLN A 248 -2.17 15.83 -19.79
N ALA A 249 -0.84 15.81 -19.85
CA ALA A 249 -0.02 16.86 -20.46
C ALA A 249 0.53 16.48 -21.85
N ASP A 250 0.46 15.21 -22.25
CA ASP A 250 0.91 14.75 -23.57
C ASP A 250 -0.08 15.22 -24.65
N PRO A 251 0.34 16.10 -25.57
CA PRO A 251 -0.52 16.58 -26.64
C PRO A 251 -0.76 15.50 -27.72
N VAL A 252 0.00 14.41 -27.71
CA VAL A 252 -0.12 13.35 -28.71
C VAL A 252 -1.25 12.41 -28.31
N VAL A 253 -2.39 12.54 -29.00
CA VAL A 253 -3.45 11.54 -28.94
C VAL A 253 -3.00 10.33 -29.76
N CYS A 254 -2.58 9.27 -29.09
CA CYS A 254 -2.20 8.02 -29.75
C CYS A 254 -3.40 7.43 -30.50
N SER A 255 -3.22 7.08 -31.78
CA SER A 255 -4.20 6.32 -32.53
C SER A 255 -3.97 4.81 -32.37
N PRO A 256 -5.04 3.99 -32.33
CA PRO A 256 -4.93 2.53 -32.43
C PRO A 256 -4.28 2.03 -33.73
N ALA A 257 -4.40 2.79 -34.82
CA ALA A 257 -3.73 2.52 -36.09
C ALA A 257 -2.37 3.22 -36.18
N PRO A 258 -1.51 2.84 -37.15
CA PRO A 258 -0.28 3.57 -37.43
C PRO A 258 -0.63 5.05 -37.68
N GLY A 259 0.06 5.98 -37.01
CA GLY A 259 -0.17 7.42 -37.14
C GLY A 259 -0.40 8.13 -35.81
N THR A 260 -0.97 9.32 -35.88
CA THR A 260 -1.41 10.11 -34.71
C THR A 260 -2.81 10.67 -34.90
N CYS A 261 -3.44 11.13 -33.81
CA CYS A 261 -4.72 11.84 -33.86
C CYS A 261 -4.56 13.32 -33.53
N VAL A 262 -5.34 14.17 -34.21
CA VAL A 262 -5.48 15.60 -33.87
C VAL A 262 -6.37 15.81 -32.66
N ALA A 263 -7.37 14.94 -32.48
CA ALA A 263 -8.34 14.99 -31.38
C ALA A 263 -8.75 13.58 -30.94
N PRO A 264 -9.14 13.37 -29.66
CA PRO A 264 -9.48 12.05 -29.11
C PRO A 264 -10.93 11.61 -29.40
N ILE A 265 -11.69 12.40 -30.17
CA ILE A 265 -13.09 12.11 -30.46
C ILE A 265 -13.16 11.45 -31.84
N PRO A 266 -13.67 10.21 -31.95
CA PRO A 266 -13.81 9.56 -33.24
C PRO A 266 -14.88 10.25 -34.08
N GLU A 267 -14.56 10.52 -35.35
CA GLU A 267 -15.48 11.13 -36.30
C GLU A 267 -15.25 10.52 -37.68
N SER A 268 -16.29 9.96 -38.28
CA SER A 268 -16.19 9.30 -39.59
C SER A 268 -16.03 10.32 -40.72
N VAL A 269 -15.26 9.97 -41.75
CA VAL A 269 -15.17 10.79 -42.97
C VAL A 269 -16.50 10.81 -43.71
N VAL A 270 -16.87 11.97 -44.25
CA VAL A 270 -18.19 12.22 -44.89
C VAL A 270 -18.51 11.22 -46.01
N ASP A 271 -17.49 10.78 -46.75
CA ASP A 271 -17.63 9.86 -47.89
C ASP A 271 -17.20 8.42 -47.55
N ALA A 272 -17.31 8.00 -46.28
CA ALA A 272 -17.00 6.62 -45.90
C ALA A 272 -18.00 5.65 -46.56
N PRO A 273 -17.53 4.52 -47.13
CA PRO A 273 -18.41 3.45 -47.61
C PRO A 273 -19.31 2.92 -46.47
N ASN A 274 -20.54 2.51 -46.79
CA ASN A 274 -21.52 2.08 -45.78
C ASN A 274 -21.05 0.92 -44.88
N ASN A 275 -20.20 0.04 -45.39
CA ASN A 275 -19.65 -1.11 -44.64
C ASN A 275 -18.23 -0.86 -44.11
N ALA A 276 -17.73 0.38 -44.17
CA ALA A 276 -16.43 0.71 -43.61
C ALA A 276 -16.45 0.55 -42.08
N PRO A 277 -15.36 0.09 -41.46
CA PRO A 277 -15.25 0.04 -40.00
C PRO A 277 -15.47 1.43 -39.38
N ASP A 278 -16.38 1.50 -38.41
CA ASP A 278 -16.63 2.73 -37.66
C ASP A 278 -15.42 3.11 -36.79
N PRO A 279 -15.09 4.41 -36.69
CA PRO A 279 -14.06 4.87 -35.77
C PRO A 279 -14.55 4.77 -34.32
N ASP A 280 -13.83 4.01 -33.49
CA ASP A 280 -14.19 3.74 -32.09
C ASP A 280 -13.02 4.02 -31.10
N CYS A 281 -11.88 4.51 -31.60
CA CYS A 281 -10.63 4.68 -30.85
C CYS A 281 -10.11 3.39 -30.19
N ILE A 282 -10.55 2.22 -30.67
CA ILE A 282 -10.12 0.90 -30.18
C ILE A 282 -9.60 0.06 -31.36
N ASN A 283 -10.37 -0.06 -32.44
CA ASN A 283 -10.01 -0.82 -33.62
C ASN A 283 -9.14 0.02 -34.58
N ALA A 284 -7.98 -0.50 -34.93
CA ALA A 284 -7.07 0.12 -35.91
C ALA A 284 -7.74 0.32 -37.28
N ALA A 285 -8.65 -0.57 -37.69
CA ALA A 285 -9.33 -0.44 -38.98
C ALA A 285 -10.21 0.82 -39.07
N GLY A 286 -10.91 1.17 -37.97
CA GLY A 286 -11.79 2.34 -37.91
C GLY A 286 -11.04 3.66 -38.00
N CYS A 287 -9.79 3.71 -37.54
CA CYS A 287 -8.96 4.90 -37.64
C CYS A 287 -8.69 5.33 -39.10
N LEU A 288 -8.67 4.38 -40.05
CA LEU A 288 -8.42 4.65 -41.47
C LEU A 288 -9.53 5.48 -42.13
N PHE A 289 -10.71 5.52 -41.50
CA PHE A 289 -11.91 6.23 -41.91
C PHE A 289 -12.25 7.37 -40.95
N CYS A 290 -11.31 7.79 -40.09
CA CYS A 290 -11.50 8.87 -39.12
C CYS A 290 -10.94 10.21 -39.63
N VAL A 291 -11.70 11.30 -39.48
CA VAL A 291 -11.28 12.67 -39.85
C VAL A 291 -10.09 13.15 -39.02
N ASN A 292 -9.94 12.65 -37.78
CA ASN A 292 -8.90 13.07 -36.85
C ASN A 292 -7.57 12.32 -37.01
N HIS A 293 -7.55 11.23 -37.77
CA HIS A 293 -6.34 10.44 -38.01
C HIS A 293 -5.38 11.14 -38.98
N ARG A 294 -4.08 11.12 -38.66
CA ARG A 294 -3.01 11.70 -39.48
C ARG A 294 -1.90 10.69 -39.67
N ASP A 295 -1.43 10.59 -40.91
CA ASP A 295 -0.22 9.84 -41.24
C ASP A 295 1.02 10.59 -40.76
N ILE A 296 2.04 9.84 -40.34
CA ILE A 296 3.35 10.39 -39.98
C ILE A 296 4.27 10.24 -41.18
N GLU A 297 5.07 11.26 -41.47
CA GLU A 297 6.09 11.21 -42.51
C GLU A 297 7.36 10.51 -42.00
N SER A 298 7.31 9.17 -41.90
CA SER A 298 8.46 8.35 -41.51
C SER A 298 8.44 6.97 -42.17
N GLU A 299 9.62 6.37 -42.31
CA GLU A 299 9.78 4.99 -42.80
C GLU A 299 9.06 3.98 -41.88
N ASP A 300 9.20 4.16 -40.57
CA ASP A 300 8.56 3.33 -39.54
C ASP A 300 7.03 3.30 -39.67
N HIS A 301 6.41 4.45 -39.94
CA HIS A 301 4.97 4.55 -40.20
C HIS A 301 4.56 3.77 -41.46
N VAL A 302 5.34 3.86 -42.54
CA VAL A 302 5.09 3.13 -43.80
C VAL A 302 5.24 1.62 -43.62
N TRP A 303 6.22 1.16 -42.83
CA TRP A 303 6.37 -0.25 -42.46
C TRP A 303 5.19 -0.77 -41.62
N SER A 304 4.74 0.04 -40.66
CA SER A 304 3.57 -0.26 -39.85
C SER A 304 2.26 -0.32 -40.67
N LEU A 305 2.06 0.61 -41.63
CA LEU A 305 0.93 0.55 -42.58
C LEU A 305 0.97 -0.70 -43.45
N SER A 306 2.15 -1.07 -43.94
CA SER A 306 2.35 -2.26 -44.78
C SER A 306 2.05 -3.55 -44.00
N SER A 307 2.48 -3.63 -42.75
CA SER A 307 2.22 -4.75 -41.84
C SER A 307 0.72 -4.84 -41.49
N LEU A 308 0.07 -3.72 -41.16
CA LEU A 308 -1.37 -3.70 -40.91
C LEU A 308 -2.17 -4.16 -42.15
N ARG A 309 -1.72 -3.83 -43.36
CA ARG A 309 -2.35 -4.30 -44.60
C ARG A 309 -2.30 -5.82 -44.70
N VAL A 310 -1.17 -6.45 -44.38
CA VAL A 310 -1.04 -7.92 -44.33
C VAL A 310 -2.02 -8.53 -43.34
N LEU A 311 -2.11 -7.99 -42.12
CA LEU A 311 -3.06 -8.46 -41.11
C LEU A 311 -4.52 -8.42 -41.63
N LYS A 312 -4.91 -7.31 -42.29
CA LYS A 312 -6.25 -7.18 -42.86
C LYS A 312 -6.49 -8.09 -44.06
N THR A 313 -5.46 -8.37 -44.85
CA THR A 313 -5.53 -9.40 -45.91
C THR A 313 -5.73 -10.80 -45.32
N LEU A 314 -5.06 -11.15 -44.23
CA LEU A 314 -5.26 -12.44 -43.55
C LEU A 314 -6.67 -12.57 -42.96
N GLU A 315 -7.22 -11.49 -42.39
CA GLU A 315 -8.62 -11.45 -41.92
C GLU A 315 -9.60 -11.75 -43.07
N LEU A 316 -9.34 -11.23 -44.28
CA LEU A 316 -10.16 -11.51 -45.47
C LEU A 316 -10.06 -12.95 -45.96
N VAL A 317 -8.85 -13.51 -46.05
CA VAL A 317 -8.65 -14.90 -46.50
C VAL A 317 -9.39 -15.89 -45.59
N ARG A 318 -9.57 -15.54 -44.32
CA ARG A 318 -10.29 -16.34 -43.32
C ARG A 318 -11.81 -16.20 -43.37
N TYR A 319 -12.31 -15.15 -44.02
CA TYR A 319 -13.74 -14.93 -44.13
C TYR A 319 -14.38 -16.01 -45.01
N ARG A 320 -15.32 -16.77 -44.45
CA ARG A 320 -16.16 -17.72 -45.19
C ARG A 320 -17.57 -17.14 -45.28
N PRO A 321 -17.98 -16.58 -46.43
CA PRO A 321 -19.34 -16.07 -46.58
C PRO A 321 -20.37 -17.22 -46.52
N ALA A 322 -21.54 -16.93 -45.96
CA ALA A 322 -22.63 -17.90 -45.83
C ALA A 322 -23.36 -18.17 -47.17
N CYS A 323 -23.25 -17.26 -48.14
CA CYS A 323 -23.78 -17.38 -49.50
C CYS A 323 -22.66 -17.13 -50.52
N THR A 324 -22.73 -17.81 -51.66
CA THR A 324 -21.71 -17.80 -52.73
C THR A 324 -21.76 -16.59 -53.67
N ASP A 325 -22.48 -15.53 -53.30
CA ASP A 325 -22.58 -14.34 -54.15
C ASP A 325 -21.34 -13.46 -53.96
N ARG A 326 -20.59 -13.28 -55.06
CA ARG A 326 -19.32 -12.51 -55.09
C ARG A 326 -19.48 -11.02 -54.74
N SER A 327 -20.71 -10.51 -54.67
CA SER A 327 -20.98 -9.14 -54.21
C SER A 327 -20.63 -8.93 -52.74
N ASP A 328 -20.81 -9.94 -51.90
CA ASP A 328 -20.62 -9.83 -50.45
C ASP A 328 -19.13 -9.75 -50.05
N GLU A 329 -18.22 -10.23 -50.90
CA GLU A 329 -16.76 -10.13 -50.69
C GLU A 329 -16.25 -8.70 -50.94
N ALA A 330 -16.81 -8.00 -51.93
CA ALA A 330 -16.40 -6.63 -52.28
C ALA A 330 -16.79 -5.61 -51.19
N ASP A 331 -17.86 -5.90 -50.45
CA ASP A 331 -18.42 -5.03 -49.42
C ASP A 331 -17.93 -5.40 -47.99
N HIS A 332 -16.93 -6.27 -47.84
CA HIS A 332 -16.43 -6.69 -46.53
C HIS A 332 -15.57 -5.60 -45.85
N PRO A 333 -15.75 -5.31 -44.53
CA PRO A 333 -15.03 -4.22 -43.85
C PRO A 333 -13.51 -4.31 -43.91
N ALA A 334 -12.95 -5.53 -43.86
CA ALA A 334 -11.51 -5.74 -44.00
C ALA A 334 -10.99 -5.46 -45.42
N MET A 335 -11.83 -5.62 -46.46
CA MET A 335 -11.47 -5.32 -47.85
C MET A 335 -11.35 -3.82 -48.02
N LEU A 336 -12.34 -3.07 -47.52
CA LEU A 336 -12.30 -1.61 -47.49
C LEU A 336 -11.07 -1.09 -46.74
N ALA A 337 -10.70 -1.72 -45.62
CA ALA A 337 -9.47 -1.38 -44.91
C ALA A 337 -8.19 -1.65 -45.73
N VAL A 338 -8.10 -2.81 -46.41
CA VAL A 338 -6.98 -3.15 -47.30
C VAL A 338 -6.87 -2.17 -48.48
N GLU A 339 -7.98 -1.77 -49.08
CA GLU A 339 -8.02 -0.78 -50.16
C GLU A 339 -7.53 0.58 -49.68
N ARG A 340 -8.01 1.02 -48.51
CA ARG A 340 -7.61 2.30 -47.91
C ARG A 340 -6.12 2.32 -47.56
N LEU A 341 -5.59 1.23 -47.00
CA LEU A 341 -4.15 1.07 -46.73
C LEU A 341 -3.34 1.07 -48.02
N SER A 342 -3.81 0.37 -49.06
CA SER A 342 -3.15 0.33 -50.37
C SER A 342 -3.13 1.71 -51.03
N ALA A 343 -4.21 2.48 -50.91
CA ALA A 343 -4.27 3.86 -51.40
C ALA A 343 -3.28 4.77 -50.66
N LYS A 344 -3.17 4.65 -49.33
CA LYS A 344 -2.18 5.38 -48.52
C LYS A 344 -0.75 5.04 -48.93
N LEU A 345 -0.42 3.75 -49.07
CA LEU A 345 0.91 3.32 -49.50
C LEU A 345 1.24 3.81 -50.92
N ARG A 346 0.27 3.76 -51.84
CA ARG A 346 0.43 4.31 -53.20
C ARG A 346 0.71 5.82 -53.18
N PHE A 347 0.02 6.56 -52.33
CA PHE A 347 0.29 7.99 -52.14
C PHE A 347 1.74 8.24 -51.68
N PHE A 348 2.25 7.48 -50.71
CA PHE A 348 3.66 7.58 -50.32
C PHE A 348 4.59 7.25 -51.49
N GLN A 349 4.32 6.17 -52.22
CA GLN A 349 5.13 5.72 -53.35
C GLN A 349 5.20 6.74 -54.50
N GLU A 350 4.08 7.41 -54.81
CA GLU A 350 3.98 8.36 -55.93
C GLU A 350 4.43 9.78 -55.55
N SER A 351 4.44 10.12 -54.26
CA SER A 351 4.66 11.51 -53.83
C SER A 351 6.11 11.99 -53.86
N SER A 352 7.10 11.12 -53.60
CA SER A 352 8.52 11.48 -53.69
C SER A 352 9.42 10.25 -53.82
N GLU A 353 10.63 10.44 -54.33
CA GLU A 353 11.61 9.36 -54.43
C GLU A 353 12.01 8.78 -53.06
N VAL A 354 12.16 9.62 -52.03
CA VAL A 354 12.50 9.16 -50.68
C VAL A 354 11.38 8.30 -50.09
N ARG A 355 10.12 8.74 -50.22
CA ARG A 355 8.96 7.98 -49.74
C ARG A 355 8.75 6.70 -50.53
N ARG A 356 9.09 6.68 -51.83
CA ARG A 356 9.11 5.46 -52.64
C ARG A 356 10.09 4.44 -52.07
N LEU A 357 11.31 4.86 -51.72
CA LEU A 357 12.29 3.96 -51.08
C LEU A 357 11.77 3.38 -49.76
N TRP A 358 11.04 4.16 -48.95
CA TRP A 358 10.42 3.63 -47.72
C TRP A 358 9.37 2.56 -48.01
N VAL A 359 8.56 2.75 -49.05
CA VAL A 359 7.56 1.75 -49.46
C VAL A 359 8.26 0.49 -49.98
N ASP A 360 9.29 0.65 -50.82
CA ASP A 360 10.02 -0.49 -51.40
C ASP A 360 10.73 -1.31 -50.30
N GLU A 361 11.39 -0.64 -49.35
CA GLU A 361 12.01 -1.26 -48.18
C GLU A 361 10.98 -1.96 -47.28
N ALA A 362 9.85 -1.29 -46.99
CA ALA A 362 8.78 -1.89 -46.20
C ALA A 362 8.23 -3.15 -46.86
N LEU A 363 8.04 -3.16 -48.18
CA LEU A 363 7.59 -4.34 -48.92
C LEU A 363 8.64 -5.45 -48.95
N ALA A 364 9.93 -5.12 -49.02
CA ALA A 364 11.02 -6.08 -48.92
C ALA A 364 11.01 -6.77 -47.55
N ARG A 365 10.89 -6.01 -46.44
CA ARG A 365 10.77 -6.59 -45.09
C ARG A 365 9.57 -7.51 -44.94
N ILE A 366 8.41 -7.12 -45.48
CA ILE A 366 7.23 -7.99 -45.49
C ILE A 366 7.49 -9.29 -46.26
N ALA A 367 8.21 -9.24 -47.39
CA ALA A 367 8.57 -10.44 -48.15
C ALA A 367 9.57 -11.34 -47.41
N GLU A 368 10.36 -10.77 -46.50
CA GLU A 368 11.27 -11.48 -45.58
C GLU A 368 10.58 -11.94 -44.28
N GLU A 369 9.25 -11.78 -44.17
CA GLU A 369 8.45 -12.07 -42.96
C GLU A 369 8.89 -11.25 -41.71
N ASP A 370 9.51 -10.09 -41.94
CA ASP A 370 9.87 -9.09 -40.92
C ASP A 370 8.75 -8.03 -40.80
N TYR A 371 7.77 -8.35 -39.95
CA TYR A 371 6.63 -7.48 -39.68
C TYR A 371 6.93 -6.46 -38.59
N HIS A 372 6.30 -5.28 -38.69
CA HIS A 372 6.45 -4.24 -37.67
C HIS A 372 6.03 -4.77 -36.28
N PRO A 373 6.80 -4.51 -35.19
CA PRO A 373 6.56 -5.09 -33.86
C PRO A 373 5.16 -4.91 -33.29
N ALA A 374 4.48 -3.81 -33.66
CA ALA A 374 3.09 -3.57 -33.26
C ALA A 374 2.08 -4.60 -33.83
N TRP A 375 2.41 -5.26 -34.94
CA TRP A 375 1.51 -6.16 -35.68
C TRP A 375 2.02 -7.59 -35.78
N ASP A 376 3.33 -7.82 -35.68
CA ASP A 376 3.97 -9.14 -35.82
C ASP A 376 3.26 -10.24 -35.04
N GLY A 377 3.00 -10.03 -33.74
CA GLY A 377 2.31 -11.02 -32.91
C GLY A 377 0.89 -11.35 -33.37
N PHE A 378 0.14 -10.37 -33.89
CA PHE A 378 -1.21 -10.58 -34.41
C PHE A 378 -1.19 -11.31 -35.76
N ILE A 379 -0.23 -10.98 -36.62
CA ILE A 379 -0.03 -11.62 -37.93
C ILE A 379 0.34 -13.08 -37.73
N ARG A 380 1.36 -13.38 -36.91
CA ARG A 380 1.78 -14.76 -36.61
C ARG A 380 0.65 -15.58 -36.00
N LEU A 381 -0.14 -14.98 -35.10
CA LEU A 381 -1.32 -15.65 -34.55
C LEU A 381 -2.36 -15.95 -35.66
N ALA A 382 -2.54 -15.03 -36.60
CA ALA A 382 -3.39 -15.17 -37.77
C ALA A 382 -2.79 -16.05 -38.89
N GLU A 383 -1.55 -16.50 -38.79
CA GLU A 383 -0.97 -17.53 -39.66
C GLU A 383 -1.20 -18.91 -39.02
N VAL A 384 -0.80 -19.06 -37.75
CA VAL A 384 -0.87 -20.35 -37.01
C VAL A 384 -2.30 -20.87 -36.86
N THR A 385 -3.27 -20.01 -36.53
CA THR A 385 -4.67 -20.44 -36.41
C THR A 385 -5.31 -20.79 -37.77
N GLY A 386 -4.63 -20.51 -38.88
CA GLY A 386 -5.06 -20.86 -40.23
C GLY A 386 -4.58 -22.25 -40.66
N GLU A 387 -3.39 -22.65 -40.21
CA GLU A 387 -2.82 -23.99 -40.50
C GLU A 387 -3.54 -25.11 -39.73
N ALA A 388 -4.15 -24.82 -38.58
CA ALA A 388 -4.87 -25.81 -37.77
C ALA A 388 -6.17 -26.35 -38.39
N TYR A 389 -6.57 -25.87 -39.58
CA TYR A 389 -7.79 -26.25 -40.30
C TYR A 389 -7.54 -26.76 -41.73
N LEU A 390 -6.29 -27.02 -42.11
CA LEU A 390 -5.90 -27.86 -43.24
C LEU A 390 -5.54 -29.27 -42.73
#